data_AF-A0A2G1MIU0-F1
#
_entry.id   AF-A0A2G1MIU0-F1
#
_cell.length_a   1.000
_cell.length_b   1.000
_cell.length_c   1.000
_cell.angle_alpha   90.00
_cell.angle_beta   90.00
_cell.angle_gamma   90.00
#
_symmetry.space_group_name_H-M   'P 1'
#
loop_
_entity.id
_entity.type
_entity.pdbx_description
1 polymer ?
#
loop_
_entity_poly.entity_id
_entity_poly.type
_entity_poly.pdbx_seq_one_letter_code
_entity_poly.pdbx_strand_id
1 'polypeptide(L)'
;MRLKTATAMGLALAVTGAMPALAQTTWTYDDIDTDRNLELSSVEFENYSGELFGLWDANSDGTIVEQEFVGGLYDAWDTDDDGVLTEAEYTSNWNTWFDDYETIGYDAVDLDGDGLLTDDEFSDGAVNAGLFDSWSGGPLDEEQFATVLFDVYDSDDNLTISQVEYEAVPTFGSFGYDPVNTLQVDDVISLSDWNYDDVYAGGISAEEFIDEMEVYGITGEEIGDVEDLLIGPDGRVLSVIAEVGGFWDIGDTHVSIPFEEVALADDGDGILVPVTEDNVSDYDLWTYDAVRADEAAEEVVSGLDDATVLRAWRATELIGDSARLQDGDLYSEYGYISDLILRDGKVAAVVANASSGYGAGYQAYPFYGYDYDMGWDAGSPYYDLPYTEDEVGELERFDYERLGS
;
A
#
# COMPACT_ATOMS: atom_id res chain seq x y z
N MET A 1 32.39 7.26 -30.76
CA MET A 1 33.62 7.22 -29.93
C MET A 1 33.74 5.80 -29.37
N ARG A 2 34.85 5.41 -28.75
CA ARG A 2 35.29 4.00 -28.64
C ARG A 2 34.50 3.13 -27.64
N LEU A 3 34.15 1.91 -28.05
CA LEU A 3 33.95 0.75 -27.18
C LEU A 3 35.21 0.45 -26.33
N LYS A 4 35.03 0.03 -25.08
CA LYS A 4 35.97 -0.74 -24.23
C LYS A 4 35.13 -1.57 -23.24
N THR A 5 34.80 -2.85 -23.44
CA THR A 5 35.58 -4.10 -23.20
C THR A 5 36.52 -4.16 -21.98
N ALA A 6 36.13 -5.03 -21.02
CA ALA A 6 36.87 -6.20 -20.50
C ALA A 6 37.53 -6.16 -19.09
N THR A 7 36.89 -6.90 -18.16
CA THR A 7 37.43 -8.05 -17.37
C THR A 7 38.33 -7.80 -16.14
N ALA A 8 37.90 -8.26 -14.95
CA ALA A 8 38.55 -9.30 -14.09
C ALA A 8 38.03 -9.30 -12.63
N MET A 9 37.34 -10.37 -12.18
CA MET A 9 37.80 -11.41 -11.21
C MET A 9 38.01 -11.00 -9.73
N GLY A 10 37.37 -11.72 -8.77
CA GLY A 10 37.62 -11.44 -7.34
C GLY A 10 37.31 -12.43 -6.19
N LEU A 11 36.56 -13.53 -6.34
CA LEU A 11 36.57 -14.74 -5.46
C LEU A 11 36.28 -14.63 -3.92
N ALA A 12 35.11 -15.19 -3.53
CA ALA A 12 34.82 -16.17 -2.45
C ALA A 12 35.00 -15.88 -0.94
N LEU A 13 33.95 -16.13 -0.14
CA LEU A 13 33.71 -17.45 0.50
C LEU A 13 32.30 -17.59 1.10
N ALA A 14 31.71 -18.78 0.92
CA ALA A 14 30.41 -19.23 1.39
C ALA A 14 30.35 -19.56 2.90
N VAL A 15 29.16 -19.38 3.49
CA VAL A 15 28.63 -20.28 4.55
C VAL A 15 27.23 -20.73 4.11
N THR A 16 26.96 -21.99 4.39
CA THR A 16 26.01 -22.89 3.72
C THR A 16 24.61 -22.90 4.34
N GLY A 17 23.56 -22.90 3.49
CA GLY A 17 22.28 -23.58 3.79
C GLY A 17 21.02 -22.76 3.51
N ALA A 18 20.22 -23.24 2.54
CA ALA A 18 18.84 -22.86 2.18
C ALA A 18 18.59 -21.43 1.62
N MET A 19 17.87 -21.36 0.49
CA MET A 19 17.10 -20.20 0.00
C MET A 19 15.64 -20.39 0.48
N PRO A 20 14.72 -19.40 0.45
CA PRO A 20 14.84 -17.97 0.16
C PRO A 20 14.42 -17.10 1.38
N ALA A 21 14.93 -15.88 1.48
CA ALA A 21 14.29 -14.81 2.21
C ALA A 21 14.31 -13.65 1.21
N LEU A 22 13.14 -13.15 0.81
CA LEU A 22 13.10 -11.78 0.30
C LEU A 22 13.40 -10.92 1.53
N ALA A 23 14.67 -10.62 1.71
CA ALA A 23 15.05 -9.54 2.60
C ALA A 23 14.39 -8.27 2.02
N GLN A 24 13.72 -7.49 2.84
CA GLN A 24 13.48 -6.09 2.52
C GLN A 24 14.84 -5.44 2.27
N THR A 25 15.23 -5.36 1.01
CA THR A 25 16.45 -4.68 0.60
C THR A 25 16.08 -3.22 0.41
N THR A 26 16.23 -2.40 1.45
CA THR A 26 16.78 -1.06 1.20
C THR A 26 18.12 -1.33 0.54
N TRP A 27 18.16 -1.34 -0.78
CA TRP A 27 19.39 -1.60 -1.52
C TRP A 27 20.39 -0.56 -1.08
N THR A 28 21.35 -0.96 -0.24
CA THR A 28 22.42 -0.06 0.07
C THR A 28 23.27 0.09 -1.18
N TYR A 29 24.01 1.19 -1.27
CA TYR A 29 25.01 1.35 -2.32
C TYR A 29 25.91 0.11 -2.47
N ASP A 30 26.27 -0.52 -1.34
CA ASP A 30 27.07 -1.74 -1.29
C ASP A 30 26.35 -3.02 -1.77
N ASP A 31 25.01 -3.03 -1.75
CA ASP A 31 24.19 -4.15 -2.27
C ASP A 31 24.08 -4.09 -3.80
N ILE A 32 24.01 -2.87 -4.35
CA ILE A 32 23.96 -2.62 -5.80
C ILE A 32 25.36 -2.76 -6.41
N ASP A 33 26.42 -2.33 -5.71
CA ASP A 33 27.83 -2.44 -6.13
C ASP A 33 28.34 -3.90 -6.04
N THR A 34 27.86 -4.74 -6.96
CA THR A 34 28.14 -6.18 -6.95
C THR A 34 29.61 -6.50 -7.16
N ASP A 35 30.35 -5.66 -7.88
CA ASP A 35 31.76 -5.85 -8.16
C ASP A 35 32.70 -5.15 -7.15
N ARG A 36 32.14 -4.30 -6.27
CA ARG A 36 32.79 -3.56 -5.18
C ARG A 36 33.83 -2.57 -5.66
N ASN A 37 33.57 -1.89 -6.77
CA ASN A 37 34.45 -0.89 -7.34
C ASN A 37 34.18 0.53 -6.82
N LEU A 38 33.14 0.72 -5.99
CA LEU A 38 32.64 1.99 -5.46
C LEU A 38 32.03 2.93 -6.52
N GLU A 39 31.52 2.37 -7.62
CA GLU A 39 30.90 3.03 -8.77
C GLU A 39 29.79 2.12 -9.34
N LEU A 40 28.50 2.48 -9.24
CA LEU A 40 27.42 1.66 -9.81
C LEU A 40 27.38 1.83 -11.33
N SER A 41 27.53 0.73 -12.06
CA SER A 41 27.29 0.73 -13.50
C SER A 41 25.80 0.65 -13.84
N SER A 42 25.43 0.99 -15.08
CA SER A 42 24.04 0.85 -15.55
C SER A 42 23.52 -0.59 -15.40
N VAL A 43 24.39 -1.59 -15.52
CA VAL A 43 24.02 -3.03 -15.38
C VAL A 43 23.80 -3.42 -13.92
N GLU A 44 24.56 -2.83 -12.99
CA GLU A 44 24.35 -3.04 -11.56
C GLU A 44 23.07 -2.35 -11.11
N PHE A 45 22.86 -1.14 -11.61
CA PHE A 45 21.66 -0.35 -11.37
C PHE A 45 20.41 -0.96 -12.00
N GLU A 46 20.50 -1.62 -13.16
CA GLU A 46 19.36 -2.27 -13.83
C GLU A 46 18.61 -3.25 -12.91
N ASN A 47 19.31 -4.01 -12.07
CA ASN A 47 18.64 -4.93 -11.11
C ASN A 47 17.93 -4.18 -9.99
N TYR A 48 18.47 -3.04 -9.56
CA TYR A 48 17.86 -2.17 -8.56
C TYR A 48 16.64 -1.43 -9.14
N SER A 49 16.77 -0.88 -10.34
CA SER A 49 15.70 -0.16 -11.01
C SER A 49 14.56 -1.07 -11.46
N GLY A 50 14.80 -2.37 -11.69
CA GLY A 50 13.74 -3.33 -11.98
C GLY A 50 12.77 -3.53 -10.79
N GLU A 51 13.28 -3.44 -9.55
CA GLU A 51 12.41 -3.45 -8.37
C GLU A 51 11.64 -2.15 -8.21
N LEU A 52 12.28 -1.00 -8.47
CA LEU A 52 11.61 0.30 -8.47
C LEU A 52 10.56 0.42 -9.58
N PHE A 53 10.83 -0.20 -10.73
CA PHE A 53 9.88 -0.27 -11.82
C PHE A 53 8.59 -0.94 -11.37
N GLY A 54 8.67 -2.05 -10.63
CA GLY A 54 7.49 -2.73 -10.09
C GLY A 54 6.70 -1.92 -9.05
N LEU A 55 7.33 -0.94 -8.39
CA LEU A 55 6.63 -0.03 -7.47
C LEU A 55 5.87 1.06 -8.22
N TRP A 56 6.42 1.53 -9.33
CA TRP A 56 5.84 2.61 -10.13
C TRP A 56 4.87 2.11 -11.20
N ASP A 57 5.04 0.88 -11.68
CA ASP A 57 4.09 0.16 -12.53
C ASP A 57 2.92 -0.36 -11.68
N ALA A 58 2.10 0.58 -11.21
CA ALA A 58 1.04 0.35 -10.23
C ALA A 58 0.00 -0.69 -10.72
N ASN A 59 -0.24 -0.74 -12.04
CA ASN A 59 -1.13 -1.73 -12.64
C ASN A 59 -0.40 -3.02 -13.08
N SER A 60 0.93 -3.05 -12.99
CA SER A 60 1.79 -4.18 -13.36
C SER A 60 1.63 -4.64 -14.82
N ASP A 61 1.31 -3.71 -15.73
CA ASP A 61 1.14 -4.00 -17.16
C ASP A 61 2.46 -4.02 -17.95
N GLY A 62 3.57 -3.77 -17.25
CA GLY A 62 4.91 -3.71 -17.81
C GLY A 62 5.22 -2.38 -18.49
N THR A 63 4.41 -1.34 -18.27
CA THR A 63 4.56 -0.01 -18.83
C THR A 63 4.17 1.08 -17.82
N ILE A 64 5.12 1.90 -17.41
CA ILE A 64 4.80 3.11 -16.63
C ILE A 64 4.20 4.17 -17.56
N VAL A 65 2.98 4.59 -17.27
CA VAL A 65 2.30 5.72 -17.92
C VAL A 65 2.40 7.01 -17.09
N GLU A 66 1.91 8.12 -17.64
CA GLU A 66 2.04 9.45 -17.02
C GLU A 66 1.48 9.52 -15.59
N GLN A 67 0.33 8.88 -15.33
CA GLN A 67 -0.31 8.89 -14.01
C GLN A 67 0.50 8.10 -12.98
N GLU A 68 1.02 6.94 -13.37
CA GLU A 68 1.88 6.07 -12.57
C GLU A 68 3.22 6.73 -12.23
N PHE A 69 3.83 7.37 -13.23
CA PHE A 69 5.05 8.14 -13.04
C PHE A 69 4.86 9.29 -12.04
N VAL A 70 3.76 10.02 -12.17
CA VAL A 70 3.50 11.18 -11.32
C VAL A 70 3.15 10.76 -9.89
N GLY A 71 2.34 9.72 -9.70
CA GLY A 71 2.08 9.17 -8.36
C GLY A 71 3.37 8.67 -7.69
N GLY A 72 4.18 7.90 -8.40
CA GLY A 72 5.47 7.44 -7.87
C GLY A 72 6.43 8.60 -7.54
N LEU A 73 6.40 9.68 -8.32
CA LEU A 73 7.19 10.88 -8.08
C LEU A 73 6.68 11.65 -6.85
N TYR A 74 5.37 11.73 -6.65
CA TYR A 74 4.75 12.29 -5.45
C TYR A 74 5.21 11.54 -4.21
N ASP A 75 5.04 10.22 -4.20
CA ASP A 75 5.45 9.33 -3.10
C ASP A 75 6.96 9.42 -2.82
N ALA A 76 7.78 9.61 -3.85
CA ALA A 76 9.23 9.76 -3.69
C ALA A 76 9.62 11.15 -3.15
N TRP A 77 8.77 12.16 -3.32
CA TRP A 77 9.07 13.54 -2.94
C TRP A 77 8.51 13.90 -1.57
N ASP A 78 7.42 13.25 -1.14
CA ASP A 78 6.82 13.37 0.19
C ASP A 78 7.69 12.60 1.19
N THR A 79 8.66 13.32 1.76
CA THR A 79 9.75 12.67 2.49
C THR A 79 9.33 12.30 3.91
N ASP A 80 8.35 13.01 4.47
CA ASP A 80 7.80 12.73 5.79
C ASP A 80 6.46 11.95 5.76
N ASP A 81 5.95 11.62 4.57
CA ASP A 81 4.79 10.77 4.32
C ASP A 81 3.54 11.30 5.05
N ASP A 82 3.44 12.63 5.12
CA ASP A 82 2.30 13.32 5.75
C ASP A 82 1.14 13.56 4.78
N GLY A 83 1.32 13.17 3.51
CA GLY A 83 0.35 13.32 2.44
C GLY A 83 0.33 14.73 1.85
N VAL A 84 1.36 15.55 2.08
CA VAL A 84 1.47 16.90 1.55
C VAL A 84 2.91 17.23 1.16
N LEU A 85 3.12 17.59 -0.12
CA LEU A 85 4.40 18.15 -0.55
C LEU A 85 4.55 19.61 -0.12
N THR A 86 5.48 19.87 0.80
CA THR A 86 5.85 21.25 1.11
C THR A 86 6.65 21.90 -0.02
N GLU A 87 6.66 23.23 -0.11
CA GLU A 87 7.50 23.97 -1.09
C GLU A 87 8.99 23.57 -0.99
N ALA A 88 9.45 23.20 0.21
CA ALA A 88 10.82 22.79 0.45
C ALA A 88 11.14 21.42 -0.17
N GLU A 89 10.26 20.44 0.00
CA GLU A 89 10.38 19.10 -0.59
C GLU A 89 10.30 19.18 -2.11
N TYR A 90 9.26 19.85 -2.62
CA TYR A 90 9.09 20.07 -4.05
C TYR A 90 10.34 20.71 -4.68
N THR A 91 10.85 21.80 -4.09
CA THR A 91 12.02 22.50 -4.64
C THR A 91 13.28 21.66 -4.54
N SER A 92 13.49 20.95 -3.44
CA SER A 92 14.67 20.10 -3.26
C SER A 92 14.69 18.99 -4.29
N ASN A 93 13.58 18.25 -4.42
CA ASN A 93 13.48 17.09 -5.27
C ASN A 93 13.38 17.46 -6.76
N TRP A 94 12.78 18.60 -7.12
CA TRP A 94 12.86 19.13 -8.48
C TRP A 94 14.30 19.33 -8.94
N ASN A 95 15.16 19.90 -8.09
CA ASN A 95 16.57 20.14 -8.42
C ASN A 95 17.40 18.86 -8.47
N THR A 96 16.87 17.73 -8.00
CA THR A 96 17.52 16.43 -8.09
C THR A 96 17.12 15.72 -9.39
N TRP A 97 15.84 15.75 -9.74
CA TRP A 97 15.29 14.97 -10.85
C TRP A 97 15.23 15.71 -12.18
N PHE A 98 15.11 17.02 -12.12
CA PHE A 98 14.77 17.86 -13.28
C PHE A 98 15.61 19.16 -13.30
N ASP A 99 16.87 19.07 -12.87
CA ASP A 99 17.79 20.22 -12.81
C ASP A 99 18.06 20.86 -14.19
N ASP A 100 18.00 20.04 -15.24
CA ASP A 100 18.12 20.44 -16.64
C ASP A 100 16.83 21.02 -17.25
N TYR A 101 15.71 21.01 -16.50
CA TYR A 101 14.41 21.48 -16.96
C TYR A 101 14.04 22.85 -16.36
N GLU A 102 13.17 23.59 -17.05
CA GLU A 102 12.61 24.82 -16.50
C GLU A 102 11.66 24.47 -15.35
N THR A 103 11.97 24.96 -14.15
CA THR A 103 11.17 24.69 -12.96
C THR A 103 9.72 25.12 -13.11
N ILE A 104 8.79 24.19 -12.90
CA ILE A 104 7.39 24.53 -12.67
C ILE A 104 7.31 25.11 -11.26
N GLY A 105 6.75 26.32 -11.12
CA GLY A 105 6.67 26.96 -9.80
C GLY A 105 5.70 26.20 -8.89
N TYR A 106 6.00 26.13 -7.59
CA TYR A 106 5.11 25.55 -6.58
C TYR A 106 3.68 26.13 -6.67
N ASP A 107 3.55 27.46 -6.74
CA ASP A 107 2.28 28.17 -6.94
C ASP A 107 1.52 27.80 -8.25
N ALA A 108 2.16 27.10 -9.19
CA ALA A 108 1.54 26.67 -10.45
C ALA A 108 0.97 25.25 -10.37
N VAL A 109 1.46 24.44 -9.44
CA VAL A 109 0.93 23.09 -9.15
C VAL A 109 -0.01 23.10 -7.95
N ASP A 110 0.13 24.06 -7.01
CA ASP A 110 -0.86 24.38 -5.99
C ASP A 110 -2.09 25.04 -6.65
N LEU A 111 -3.10 24.23 -6.98
CA LEU A 111 -4.22 24.65 -7.83
C LEU A 111 -5.24 25.50 -7.08
N ASP A 112 -5.42 25.25 -5.78
CA ASP A 112 -6.37 25.98 -4.96
C ASP A 112 -5.75 27.19 -4.22
N GLY A 113 -4.41 27.24 -4.15
CA GLY A 113 -3.61 28.33 -3.61
C GLY A 113 -3.58 28.37 -2.08
N ASP A 114 -3.79 27.24 -1.41
CA ASP A 114 -3.78 27.13 0.05
C ASP A 114 -2.37 26.94 0.64
N GLY A 115 -1.37 26.66 -0.21
CA GLY A 115 0.02 26.47 0.15
C GLY A 115 0.35 25.08 0.68
N LEU A 116 -0.55 24.11 0.48
CA LEU A 116 -0.33 22.68 0.60
C LEU A 116 -0.36 22.11 -0.82
N LEU A 117 0.36 21.02 -1.06
CA LEU A 117 0.35 20.37 -2.37
C LEU A 117 0.01 18.90 -2.17
N THR A 118 -1.26 18.58 -2.36
CA THR A 118 -1.80 17.22 -2.30
C THR A 118 -1.42 16.40 -3.54
N ASP A 119 -1.60 15.08 -3.49
CA ASP A 119 -1.35 14.18 -4.63
C ASP A 119 -2.15 14.62 -5.86
N ASP A 120 -3.44 14.91 -5.71
CA ASP A 120 -4.30 15.38 -6.80
C ASP A 120 -3.77 16.65 -7.46
N GLU A 121 -3.33 17.63 -6.67
CA GLU A 121 -2.85 18.91 -7.17
C GLU A 121 -1.48 18.80 -7.83
N PHE A 122 -0.57 18.04 -7.22
CA PHE A 122 0.72 17.72 -7.83
C PHE A 122 0.51 16.96 -9.15
N SER A 123 -0.41 15.99 -9.15
CA SER A 123 -0.73 15.15 -10.29
C SER A 123 -1.31 15.94 -11.44
N ASP A 124 -2.39 16.67 -11.20
CA ASP A 124 -2.98 17.55 -12.20
C ASP A 124 -1.98 18.62 -12.65
N GLY A 125 -1.20 19.19 -11.74
CA GLY A 125 -0.19 20.20 -12.04
C GLY A 125 0.91 19.68 -12.98
N ALA A 126 1.48 18.51 -12.67
CA ALA A 126 2.55 17.87 -13.42
C ALA A 126 2.06 17.37 -14.79
N VAL A 127 0.86 16.77 -14.85
CA VAL A 127 0.19 16.35 -16.09
C VAL A 127 -0.10 17.55 -16.99
N ASN A 128 -0.65 18.64 -16.44
CA ASN A 128 -0.92 19.86 -17.21
C ASN A 128 0.35 20.51 -17.76
N ALA A 129 1.47 20.34 -17.07
CA ALA A 129 2.77 20.79 -17.54
C ALA A 129 3.42 19.86 -18.58
N GLY A 130 2.88 18.65 -18.77
CA GLY A 130 3.43 17.62 -19.65
C GLY A 130 4.80 17.15 -19.19
N LEU A 131 5.01 17.07 -17.87
CA LEU A 131 6.29 16.72 -17.26
C LEU A 131 6.78 15.35 -17.74
N PHE A 132 5.91 14.35 -17.68
CA PHE A 132 6.24 12.98 -18.09
C PHE A 132 6.67 12.92 -19.55
N ASP A 133 5.83 13.35 -20.48
CA ASP A 133 6.14 13.35 -21.92
C ASP A 133 7.43 14.11 -22.26
N SER A 134 7.72 15.19 -21.54
CA SER A 134 8.95 15.98 -21.72
C SER A 134 10.20 15.29 -21.17
N TRP A 135 10.05 14.44 -20.16
CA TRP A 135 11.14 13.74 -19.48
C TRP A 135 11.40 12.36 -20.10
N SER A 136 10.37 11.52 -20.20
CA SER A 136 10.45 10.14 -20.70
C SER A 136 10.38 10.03 -22.23
N GLY A 137 9.73 10.99 -22.89
CA GLY A 137 9.38 10.90 -24.31
C GLY A 137 8.21 9.94 -24.60
N GLY A 138 7.48 9.51 -23.56
CA GLY A 138 6.30 8.64 -23.64
C GLY A 138 6.33 7.50 -22.60
N PRO A 139 5.39 6.54 -22.69
CA PRO A 139 5.33 5.40 -21.78
C PRO A 139 6.66 4.64 -21.73
N LEU A 140 7.02 4.17 -20.52
CA LEU A 140 8.31 3.54 -20.24
C LEU A 140 8.12 2.05 -19.95
N ASP A 141 8.80 1.18 -20.69
CA ASP A 141 9.04 -0.19 -20.23
C ASP A 141 10.17 -0.23 -19.17
N GLU A 142 10.40 -1.39 -18.55
CA GLU A 142 11.41 -1.59 -17.51
C GLU A 142 12.82 -1.14 -17.92
N GLU A 143 13.23 -1.43 -19.16
CA GLU A 143 14.56 -1.05 -19.68
C GLU A 143 14.66 0.46 -19.88
N GLN A 144 13.60 1.07 -20.40
CA GLN A 144 13.51 2.52 -20.57
C GLN A 144 13.49 3.24 -19.24
N PHE A 145 12.71 2.76 -18.26
CA PHE A 145 12.65 3.30 -16.89
C PHE A 145 14.02 3.23 -16.20
N ALA A 146 14.68 2.07 -16.25
CA ALA A 146 16.04 1.91 -15.72
C ALA A 146 17.02 2.91 -16.31
N THR A 147 16.92 3.15 -17.63
CA THR A 147 17.79 4.10 -18.33
C THR A 147 17.57 5.53 -17.85
N VAL A 148 16.31 5.98 -17.81
CA VAL A 148 16.00 7.37 -17.42
C VAL A 148 16.25 7.60 -15.93
N LEU A 149 16.05 6.58 -15.08
CA LEU A 149 16.33 6.66 -13.65
C LEU A 149 17.84 6.66 -13.38
N PHE A 150 18.62 5.91 -14.16
CA PHE A 150 20.09 5.94 -14.07
C PHE A 150 20.63 7.35 -14.31
N ASP A 151 20.07 8.08 -15.29
CA ASP A 151 20.47 9.46 -15.59
C ASP A 151 20.14 10.43 -14.43
N VAL A 152 19.06 10.19 -13.67
CA VAL A 152 18.76 10.97 -12.44
C VAL A 152 19.83 10.80 -11.38
N TYR A 153 20.33 9.57 -11.23
CA TYR A 153 21.40 9.26 -10.27
C TYR A 153 22.79 9.66 -10.77
N ASP A 154 23.10 9.53 -12.07
CA ASP A 154 24.40 9.89 -12.68
C ASP A 154 24.51 11.40 -12.95
N SER A 155 24.42 12.21 -11.89
CA SER A 155 24.36 13.68 -11.97
C SER A 155 25.53 14.35 -12.71
N ASP A 156 26.70 13.69 -12.80
CA ASP A 156 27.87 14.24 -13.52
C ASP A 156 28.08 13.65 -14.94
N ASP A 157 27.13 12.85 -15.43
CA ASP A 157 27.10 12.18 -16.75
C ASP A 157 28.35 11.34 -17.04
N ASN A 158 28.95 10.72 -16.02
CA ASN A 158 30.18 9.95 -16.20
C ASN A 158 29.93 8.46 -16.52
N LEU A 159 28.65 8.06 -16.58
CA LEU A 159 28.12 6.70 -16.79
C LEU A 159 28.33 5.77 -15.60
N THR A 160 28.53 6.32 -14.41
CA THR A 160 28.62 5.58 -13.15
C THR A 160 28.04 6.41 -12.01
N ILE A 161 27.29 5.75 -11.12
CA ILE A 161 26.73 6.42 -9.94
C ILE A 161 27.70 6.22 -8.78
N SER A 162 28.32 7.29 -8.30
CA SER A 162 29.11 7.27 -7.06
C SER A 162 28.21 7.19 -5.83
N GLN A 163 28.76 6.81 -4.68
CA GLN A 163 28.01 6.81 -3.43
C GLN A 163 27.42 8.18 -3.08
N VAL A 164 28.13 9.26 -3.41
CA VAL A 164 27.67 10.62 -3.16
C VAL A 164 26.45 10.96 -4.04
N GLU A 165 26.47 10.49 -5.28
CA GLU A 165 25.35 10.64 -6.21
C GLU A 165 24.15 9.79 -5.78
N TYR A 166 24.39 8.54 -5.39
CA TYR A 166 23.36 7.65 -4.84
C TYR A 166 22.68 8.21 -3.59
N GLU A 167 23.44 8.80 -2.67
CA GLU A 167 22.92 9.39 -1.44
C GLU A 167 22.30 10.79 -1.65
N ALA A 168 22.50 11.41 -2.81
CA ALA A 168 21.95 12.73 -3.13
C ALA A 168 20.51 12.66 -3.66
N VAL A 169 20.13 11.53 -4.25
CA VAL A 169 18.74 11.22 -4.60
C VAL A 169 18.10 10.56 -3.38
N PRO A 170 16.92 11.00 -2.92
CA PRO A 170 16.18 10.29 -1.89
C PRO A 170 16.09 8.82 -2.26
N THR A 171 16.61 7.94 -1.41
CA THR A 171 16.64 6.51 -1.71
C THR A 171 15.20 5.99 -1.69
N PHE A 172 14.71 5.58 -2.86
CA PHE A 172 13.41 4.96 -3.02
C PHE A 172 13.22 3.75 -2.08
N GLY A 173 14.28 3.07 -1.63
CA GLY A 173 14.19 2.01 -0.62
C GLY A 173 13.80 2.45 0.81
N SER A 174 13.35 3.70 0.98
CA SER A 174 12.89 4.31 2.22
C SER A 174 11.44 4.83 2.07
N PHE A 175 10.60 4.14 1.31
CA PHE A 175 9.15 4.31 1.40
C PHE A 175 8.72 3.93 2.83
N GLY A 176 8.60 4.93 3.70
CA GLY A 176 8.02 4.83 5.06
C GLY A 176 8.95 4.88 6.27
N TYR A 177 9.99 5.75 6.37
CA TYR A 177 10.66 5.93 7.68
C TYR A 177 11.32 7.31 7.96
N ASP A 178 10.60 8.20 8.66
CA ASP A 178 11.19 9.14 9.64
C ASP A 178 11.58 8.31 10.89
N PRO A 179 12.83 8.38 11.41
CA PRO A 179 13.27 7.67 12.61
C PRO A 179 12.57 8.10 13.92
N VAL A 180 11.50 8.89 13.85
CA VAL A 180 10.60 9.14 14.96
C VAL A 180 9.15 9.02 14.47
N ASN A 181 8.60 7.81 14.60
CA ASN A 181 7.16 7.50 14.76
C ASN A 181 6.45 6.64 13.68
N THR A 182 7.14 5.67 13.08
CA THR A 182 6.52 4.48 12.44
C THR A 182 7.18 3.20 12.98
N LEU A 183 6.44 2.14 13.27
CA LEU A 183 7.01 0.84 13.66
C LEU A 183 7.40 0.09 12.38
N GLN A 184 8.63 -0.47 12.32
CA GLN A 184 9.12 -1.24 11.18
C GLN A 184 8.24 -2.48 10.93
N VAL A 185 7.73 -2.63 9.71
CA VAL A 185 7.08 -3.86 9.21
C VAL A 185 8.16 -4.87 8.81
N ASP A 186 8.98 -5.23 9.78
CA ASP A 186 9.93 -6.37 9.78
C ASP A 186 10.16 -6.89 11.21
N ASP A 187 9.55 -6.26 12.22
CA ASP A 187 9.51 -6.76 13.59
C ASP A 187 8.09 -7.21 13.88
N VAL A 188 7.86 -8.54 13.87
CA VAL A 188 6.70 -9.14 14.54
C VAL A 188 6.57 -8.48 15.91
N ILE A 189 5.49 -7.70 16.10
CA ILE A 189 5.28 -6.93 17.31
C ILE A 189 5.19 -7.93 18.45
N SER A 190 6.13 -7.84 19.39
CA SER A 190 6.08 -8.68 20.56
C SER A 190 4.75 -8.45 21.28
N LEU A 191 4.01 -9.52 21.58
CA LEU A 191 2.72 -9.41 22.27
C LEU A 191 2.81 -8.78 23.66
N SER A 192 4.01 -8.73 24.26
CA SER A 192 4.25 -7.98 25.49
C SER A 192 4.30 -6.46 25.30
N ASP A 193 4.60 -6.01 24.09
CA ASP A 193 4.63 -4.60 23.69
C ASP A 193 3.33 -4.17 22.99
N TRP A 194 2.51 -5.13 22.52
CA TRP A 194 1.19 -4.88 21.96
C TRP A 194 0.20 -4.42 23.05
N ASN A 195 -0.36 -3.22 22.89
CA ASN A 195 -1.31 -2.64 23.82
C ASN A 195 -2.65 -2.33 23.14
N TYR A 196 -3.75 -2.81 23.74
CA TYR A 196 -5.09 -2.52 23.25
C TYR A 196 -5.56 -1.09 23.45
N ASP A 197 -4.92 -0.29 24.30
CA ASP A 197 -5.37 1.10 24.52
C ASP A 197 -5.42 1.89 23.19
N ASP A 198 -4.49 1.64 22.27
CA ASP A 198 -4.47 2.26 20.94
C ASP A 198 -5.54 1.69 19.99
N VAL A 199 -5.90 0.41 20.16
CA VAL A 199 -6.97 -0.24 19.40
C VAL A 199 -8.34 0.24 19.90
N TYR A 200 -8.47 0.46 21.20
CA TYR A 200 -9.69 0.98 21.82
C TYR A 200 -9.91 2.45 21.50
N ALA A 201 -8.85 3.25 21.53
CA ALA A 201 -8.91 4.67 21.24
C ALA A 201 -9.17 4.91 19.75
N GLY A 202 -10.43 5.21 19.40
CA GLY A 202 -10.82 5.53 18.03
C GLY A 202 -10.93 4.34 17.09
N GLY A 203 -10.81 3.10 17.59
CA GLY A 203 -11.07 1.91 16.80
C GLY A 203 -12.56 1.70 16.52
N ILE A 204 -12.84 1.19 15.32
CA ILE A 204 -14.18 0.85 14.83
C ILE A 204 -14.18 -0.63 14.47
N SER A 205 -15.18 -1.38 14.96
CA SER A 205 -15.40 -2.77 14.56
C SER A 205 -15.90 -2.81 13.11
N ALA A 206 -15.24 -3.58 12.24
CA ALA A 206 -15.70 -3.76 10.86
C ALA A 206 -16.99 -4.60 10.80
N GLU A 207 -17.14 -5.61 11.67
CA GLU A 207 -18.39 -6.37 11.81
C GLU A 207 -19.55 -5.44 12.18
N GLU A 208 -19.41 -4.62 13.23
CA GLU A 208 -20.46 -3.68 13.65
C GLU A 208 -20.71 -2.61 12.59
N PHE A 209 -19.66 -2.11 11.92
CA PHE A 209 -19.80 -1.16 10.82
C PHE A 209 -20.65 -1.74 9.67
N ILE A 210 -20.45 -3.01 9.33
CA ILE A 210 -21.18 -3.68 8.26
C ILE A 210 -22.60 -4.06 8.70
N ASP A 211 -22.76 -4.61 9.90
CA ASP A 211 -24.03 -5.16 10.36
C ASP A 211 -25.01 -4.11 10.91
N GLU A 212 -24.52 -2.96 11.40
CA GLU A 212 -25.33 -1.98 12.12
C GLU A 212 -25.42 -0.59 11.46
N MET A 213 -24.50 -0.21 10.55
CA MET A 213 -24.54 1.14 9.97
C MET A 213 -25.52 1.28 8.81
N GLU A 214 -26.43 2.23 8.98
CA GLU A 214 -27.36 2.68 7.96
C GLU A 214 -26.69 3.69 7.01
N VAL A 215 -27.11 3.72 5.75
CA VAL A 215 -26.59 4.65 4.74
C VAL A 215 -27.58 5.79 4.54
N TYR A 216 -27.13 7.01 4.82
CA TYR A 216 -27.90 8.24 4.68
C TYR A 216 -27.38 9.10 3.52
N GLY A 217 -28.29 9.67 2.74
CA GLY A 217 -27.93 10.73 1.80
C GLY A 217 -27.55 12.03 2.51
N ILE A 218 -26.92 12.97 1.81
CA ILE A 218 -26.55 14.29 2.35
C ILE A 218 -27.70 15.12 2.93
N THR A 219 -28.96 14.77 2.61
CA THR A 219 -30.15 15.42 3.18
C THR A 219 -30.73 14.70 4.42
N GLY A 220 -30.08 13.62 4.87
CA GLY A 220 -30.35 12.89 6.11
C GLY A 220 -31.46 11.84 6.00
N GLU A 221 -31.92 11.52 4.79
CA GLU A 221 -32.79 10.38 4.53
C GLU A 221 -31.99 9.09 4.43
N GLU A 222 -32.53 8.02 5.01
CA GLU A 222 -32.04 6.65 4.87
C GLU A 222 -32.27 6.19 3.43
N ILE A 223 -31.20 5.75 2.76
CA ILE A 223 -31.22 5.33 1.36
C ILE A 223 -30.78 3.89 1.16
N GLY A 224 -30.25 3.24 2.21
CA GLY A 224 -29.68 1.91 2.12
C GLY A 224 -28.95 1.46 3.39
N ASP A 225 -28.24 0.35 3.28
CA ASP A 225 -27.48 -0.31 4.33
C ASP A 225 -26.03 -0.56 3.85
N VAL A 226 -25.07 -0.61 4.79
CA VAL A 226 -23.70 -1.05 4.48
C VAL A 226 -23.70 -2.57 4.30
N GLU A 227 -22.96 -3.06 3.31
CA GLU A 227 -22.86 -4.50 3.00
C GLU A 227 -21.43 -5.03 3.16
N ASP A 228 -20.41 -4.21 2.92
CA ASP A 228 -19.01 -4.61 3.07
C ASP A 228 -18.05 -3.43 3.05
N LEU A 229 -16.77 -3.71 3.28
CA LEU A 229 -15.66 -2.79 3.10
C LEU A 229 -14.66 -3.38 2.12
N LEU A 230 -14.27 -2.60 1.11
CA LEU A 230 -13.19 -2.97 0.19
C LEU A 230 -11.87 -2.45 0.74
N ILE A 231 -10.94 -3.36 1.01
CA ILE A 231 -9.64 -3.08 1.62
C ILE A 231 -8.55 -3.36 0.57
N GLY A 232 -7.54 -2.49 0.52
CA GLY A 232 -6.39 -2.61 -0.35
C GLY A 232 -5.35 -3.62 0.15
N PRO A 233 -4.34 -3.94 -0.68
CA PRO A 233 -3.23 -4.80 -0.28
C PRO A 233 -2.36 -4.20 0.84
N ASP A 234 -2.43 -2.89 1.05
CA ASP A 234 -1.75 -2.16 2.11
C ASP A 234 -2.59 -2.03 3.40
N GLY A 235 -3.78 -2.63 3.44
CA GLY A 235 -4.71 -2.54 4.57
C GLY A 235 -5.51 -1.23 4.65
N ARG A 236 -5.41 -0.31 3.69
CA ARG A 236 -6.29 0.87 3.60
C ARG A 236 -7.70 0.46 3.19
N VAL A 237 -8.71 1.08 3.79
CA VAL A 237 -10.09 0.98 3.31
C VAL A 237 -10.23 1.86 2.07
N LEU A 238 -10.47 1.24 0.92
CA LEU A 238 -10.62 1.92 -0.37
C LEU A 238 -12.04 2.45 -0.54
N SER A 239 -13.04 1.60 -0.23
CA SER A 239 -14.44 1.96 -0.38
C SER A 239 -15.37 1.22 0.57
N VAL A 240 -16.55 1.81 0.78
CA VAL A 240 -17.70 1.16 1.42
C VAL A 240 -18.60 0.58 0.33
N ILE A 241 -18.94 -0.70 0.45
CA ILE A 241 -19.95 -1.34 -0.39
C ILE A 241 -21.29 -1.18 0.32
N ALA A 242 -22.28 -0.63 -0.38
CA ALA A 242 -23.60 -0.37 0.16
C ALA A 242 -24.71 -0.85 -0.79
N GLU A 243 -25.82 -1.34 -0.25
CA GLU A 243 -27.07 -1.57 -0.99
C GLU A 243 -27.95 -0.32 -0.86
N VAL A 244 -28.27 0.36 -1.97
CA VAL A 244 -29.08 1.59 -1.98
C VAL A 244 -30.27 1.50 -2.95
N GLY A 245 -31.30 2.32 -2.73
CA GLY A 245 -32.31 2.62 -3.75
C GLY A 245 -33.75 2.14 -3.47
N GLY A 246 -33.98 1.27 -2.48
CA GLY A 246 -35.34 0.85 -2.05
C GLY A 246 -36.29 2.00 -1.72
N PHE A 247 -35.74 3.19 -1.48
CA PHE A 247 -36.44 4.45 -1.27
C PHE A 247 -36.86 5.18 -2.57
N TRP A 248 -36.12 5.01 -3.67
CA TRP A 248 -36.25 5.80 -4.91
C TRP A 248 -37.21 5.21 -5.96
N ASP A 249 -38.02 4.19 -5.61
CA ASP A 249 -38.88 3.45 -6.56
C ASP A 249 -38.10 2.80 -7.75
N ILE A 250 -36.76 2.75 -7.70
CA ILE A 250 -35.89 2.15 -8.73
C ILE A 250 -35.46 0.71 -8.42
N GLY A 251 -35.74 0.22 -7.22
CA GLY A 251 -35.25 -1.07 -6.70
C GLY A 251 -33.85 -0.97 -6.11
N ASP A 252 -33.43 -2.00 -5.40
CA ASP A 252 -32.14 -2.02 -4.69
C ASP A 252 -30.99 -2.28 -5.68
N THR A 253 -29.87 -1.57 -5.49
CA THR A 253 -28.64 -1.72 -6.26
C THR A 253 -27.44 -1.60 -5.33
N HIS A 254 -26.38 -2.33 -5.63
CA HIS A 254 -25.13 -2.20 -4.89
C HIS A 254 -24.26 -1.11 -5.51
N VAL A 255 -23.57 -0.36 -4.65
CA VAL A 255 -22.64 0.70 -5.04
C VAL A 255 -21.33 0.57 -4.26
N SER A 256 -20.25 1.11 -4.83
CA SER A 256 -18.94 1.24 -4.19
C SER A 256 -18.64 2.72 -3.99
N ILE A 257 -18.63 3.17 -2.74
CA ILE A 257 -18.49 4.57 -2.36
C ILE A 257 -17.07 4.78 -1.84
N PRO A 258 -16.23 5.63 -2.48
CA PRO A 258 -14.88 5.90 -1.99
C PRO A 258 -14.88 6.28 -0.52
N PHE A 259 -13.98 5.69 0.27
CA PHE A 259 -13.99 5.88 1.73
C PHE A 259 -13.82 7.36 2.14
N GLU A 260 -13.11 8.14 1.32
CA GLU A 260 -12.95 9.59 1.48
C GLU A 260 -14.24 10.41 1.33
N GLU A 261 -15.24 9.88 0.60
CA GLU A 261 -16.55 10.51 0.44
C GLU A 261 -17.53 10.14 1.58
N VAL A 262 -17.12 9.24 2.48
CA VAL A 262 -17.94 8.73 3.58
C VAL A 262 -17.67 9.56 4.84
N ALA A 263 -18.74 10.10 5.41
CA ALA A 263 -18.70 10.76 6.72
C ALA A 263 -19.54 10.00 7.74
N LEU A 264 -19.11 9.94 9.00
CA LEU A 264 -19.94 9.39 10.07
C LEU A 264 -21.13 10.32 10.38
N ALA A 265 -22.31 9.74 10.59
CA ALA A 265 -23.49 10.49 11.03
C ALA A 265 -23.31 10.98 12.48
N ASP A 266 -23.98 12.10 12.82
CA ASP A 266 -23.85 12.75 14.13
C ASP A 266 -24.30 11.88 15.31
N ASP A 267 -25.19 10.92 15.08
CA ASP A 267 -25.66 9.97 16.08
C ASP A 267 -24.76 8.73 16.22
N GLY A 268 -23.84 8.52 15.28
CA GLY A 268 -22.91 7.39 15.26
C GLY A 268 -23.51 6.09 14.72
N ASP A 269 -24.81 6.09 14.37
CA ASP A 269 -25.56 4.89 13.97
C ASP A 269 -25.66 4.79 12.43
N GLY A 270 -24.76 5.45 11.68
CA GLY A 270 -24.73 5.36 10.22
C GLY A 270 -23.73 6.28 9.55
N ILE A 271 -23.74 6.26 8.23
CA ILE A 271 -22.85 7.03 7.37
C ILE A 271 -23.62 8.02 6.48
N LEU A 272 -23.00 9.15 6.16
CA LEU A 272 -23.48 10.16 5.22
C LEU A 272 -22.67 10.08 3.93
N VAL A 273 -23.38 9.95 2.81
CA VAL A 273 -22.78 9.79 1.47
C VAL A 273 -23.43 10.72 0.44
N PRO A 274 -22.68 11.16 -0.59
CA PRO A 274 -23.19 12.04 -1.67
C PRO A 274 -23.99 11.29 -2.76
N VAL A 275 -24.41 10.05 -2.50
CA VAL A 275 -25.19 9.23 -3.44
C VAL A 275 -26.66 9.66 -3.46
N THR A 276 -27.22 9.76 -4.66
CA THR A 276 -28.59 10.18 -4.96
C THR A 276 -29.15 9.34 -6.11
N GLU A 277 -30.48 9.36 -6.30
CA GLU A 277 -31.13 8.71 -7.45
C GLU A 277 -30.52 9.14 -8.80
N ASP A 278 -30.08 10.40 -8.91
CA ASP A 278 -29.59 10.98 -10.16
C ASP A 278 -28.14 10.60 -10.49
N ASN A 279 -27.29 10.27 -9.50
CA ASN A 279 -25.86 9.96 -9.67
C ASN A 279 -25.46 8.55 -9.22
N VAL A 280 -26.38 7.71 -8.74
CA VAL A 280 -26.08 6.35 -8.25
C VAL A 280 -25.29 5.49 -9.25
N SER A 281 -25.45 5.72 -10.56
CA SER A 281 -24.72 5.00 -11.61
C SER A 281 -23.23 5.31 -11.66
N ASP A 282 -22.79 6.43 -11.08
CA ASP A 282 -21.37 6.82 -11.05
C ASP A 282 -20.59 5.97 -10.03
N TYR A 283 -21.31 5.43 -9.03
CA TYR A 283 -20.80 4.56 -7.97
C TYR A 283 -21.00 3.06 -8.26
N ASP A 284 -21.14 2.68 -9.53
CA ASP A 284 -21.26 1.26 -9.90
C ASP A 284 -20.08 0.45 -9.34
N LEU A 285 -20.30 -0.81 -8.99
CA LEU A 285 -19.24 -1.66 -8.42
C LEU A 285 -18.02 -1.83 -9.36
N TRP A 286 -18.20 -1.53 -10.65
CA TRP A 286 -17.24 -1.77 -11.72
C TRP A 286 -16.55 -0.50 -12.23
N THR A 287 -16.88 0.69 -11.71
CA THR A 287 -16.24 1.95 -12.12
C THR A 287 -14.91 2.21 -11.41
N TYR A 288 -14.58 1.47 -10.35
CA TYR A 288 -13.26 1.55 -9.69
C TYR A 288 -12.35 0.40 -10.17
N ASP A 289 -11.17 0.72 -10.72
CA ASP A 289 -10.26 -0.26 -11.34
C ASP A 289 -9.78 -1.35 -10.36
N ALA A 290 -9.85 -1.13 -9.04
CA ALA A 290 -9.51 -2.13 -8.03
C ALA A 290 -10.48 -3.34 -7.98
N VAL A 291 -11.67 -3.25 -8.60
CA VAL A 291 -12.69 -4.33 -8.60
C VAL A 291 -12.63 -5.21 -9.86
N ARG A 292 -11.70 -4.97 -10.79
CA ARG A 292 -11.51 -5.80 -11.99
C ARG A 292 -10.85 -7.15 -11.68
N ALA A 293 -11.58 -8.03 -11.01
CA ALA A 293 -11.21 -9.44 -10.87
C ALA A 293 -11.20 -10.20 -12.22
N ASP A 294 -11.76 -9.62 -13.28
CA ASP A 294 -11.91 -10.25 -14.60
C ASP A 294 -10.74 -10.01 -15.57
N GLU A 295 -9.83 -9.07 -15.29
CA GLU A 295 -8.64 -8.85 -16.13
C GLU A 295 -7.48 -9.80 -15.80
N ALA A 296 -7.53 -10.48 -14.64
CA ALA A 296 -6.59 -11.54 -14.28
C ALA A 296 -6.81 -12.89 -14.98
N ALA A 297 -7.89 -13.07 -15.77
CA ALA A 297 -8.29 -14.39 -16.28
C ALA A 297 -8.22 -14.58 -17.81
N GLU A 298 -8.04 -13.55 -18.64
CA GLU A 298 -8.10 -13.71 -20.11
C GLU A 298 -6.77 -13.60 -20.89
N GLU A 299 -5.67 -13.16 -20.28
CA GLU A 299 -4.32 -13.24 -20.89
C GLU A 299 -3.53 -14.39 -20.27
N VAL A 300 -3.81 -15.63 -20.71
CA VAL A 300 -2.97 -16.79 -20.34
C VAL A 300 -1.60 -16.67 -21.02
N VAL A 301 -0.68 -15.93 -20.40
CA VAL A 301 0.75 -16.03 -20.68
C VAL A 301 1.23 -17.33 -20.08
N SER A 302 1.57 -18.31 -20.93
CA SER A 302 2.04 -19.61 -20.46
C SER A 302 3.40 -19.46 -19.74
N GLY A 303 3.40 -19.51 -18.41
CA GLY A 303 4.62 -19.45 -17.59
C GLY A 303 4.50 -18.74 -16.24
N LEU A 304 3.36 -18.11 -15.93
CA LEU A 304 3.11 -17.34 -14.71
C LEU A 304 2.02 -17.98 -13.81
N ASP A 305 2.00 -19.31 -13.65
CA ASP A 305 0.94 -20.02 -12.90
C ASP A 305 0.99 -19.79 -11.36
N ASP A 306 2.02 -19.12 -10.82
CA ASP A 306 2.30 -19.03 -9.37
C ASP A 306 2.50 -17.58 -8.82
N ALA A 307 2.22 -16.52 -9.59
CA ALA A 307 2.31 -15.15 -9.09
C ALA A 307 1.02 -14.77 -8.33
N THR A 308 1.11 -14.43 -7.05
CA THR A 308 -0.02 -13.91 -6.26
C THR A 308 -0.37 -12.52 -6.78
N VAL A 309 -1.54 -12.39 -7.39
CA VAL A 309 -2.11 -11.08 -7.74
C VAL A 309 -2.66 -10.49 -6.44
N LEU A 310 -1.98 -9.49 -5.87
CA LEU A 310 -2.45 -8.76 -4.71
C LEU A 310 -3.66 -7.93 -5.14
N ARG A 311 -4.86 -8.40 -4.80
CA ARG A 311 -6.13 -7.76 -5.14
C ARG A 311 -6.73 -7.07 -3.92
N ALA A 312 -7.52 -6.02 -4.17
CA ALA A 312 -8.44 -5.54 -3.16
C ALA A 312 -9.41 -6.65 -2.72
N TRP A 313 -9.86 -6.59 -1.48
CA TRP A 313 -10.57 -7.66 -0.82
C TRP A 313 -11.66 -7.13 0.10
N ARG A 314 -12.70 -7.95 0.30
CA ARG A 314 -13.81 -7.60 1.18
C ARG A 314 -13.49 -7.97 2.62
N ALA A 315 -13.81 -7.12 3.59
CA ALA A 315 -13.64 -7.44 5.01
C ALA A 315 -14.28 -8.80 5.36
N THR A 316 -15.45 -9.10 4.78
CA THR A 316 -16.16 -10.37 4.98
C THR A 316 -15.47 -11.59 4.34
N GLU A 317 -14.46 -11.40 3.48
CA GLU A 317 -13.65 -12.52 2.98
C GLU A 317 -12.67 -13.04 4.03
N LEU A 318 -12.25 -12.20 4.97
CA LEU A 318 -11.36 -12.60 6.07
C LEU A 318 -12.14 -12.89 7.36
N ILE A 319 -13.21 -12.15 7.63
CA ILE A 319 -14.05 -12.41 8.80
C ILE A 319 -14.72 -13.79 8.65
N GLY A 320 -14.49 -14.65 9.64
CA GLY A 320 -14.96 -16.05 9.65
C GLY A 320 -13.91 -17.08 9.20
N ASP A 321 -12.77 -16.65 8.64
CA ASP A 321 -11.68 -17.55 8.25
C ASP A 321 -10.89 -18.06 9.46
N SER A 322 -10.12 -19.12 9.25
CA SER A 322 -9.44 -19.82 10.35
C SER A 322 -8.16 -19.08 10.75
N ALA A 323 -8.01 -18.75 12.03
CA ALA A 323 -6.76 -18.22 12.55
C ALA A 323 -5.81 -19.37 12.87
N ARG A 324 -4.55 -19.28 12.44
CA ARG A 324 -3.50 -20.26 12.76
C ARG A 324 -2.34 -19.58 13.47
N LEU A 325 -1.70 -20.32 14.38
CA LEU A 325 -0.44 -19.94 15.00
C LEU A 325 0.73 -20.50 14.19
N GLN A 326 1.83 -19.78 14.17
CA GLN A 326 3.05 -20.16 13.48
C GLN A 326 4.19 -20.44 14.48
N ASP A 327 4.86 -21.59 14.33
CA ASP A 327 6.09 -21.96 15.05
C ASP A 327 7.13 -22.43 14.03
N GLY A 328 7.91 -21.49 13.50
CA GLY A 328 8.74 -21.70 12.32
C GLY A 328 7.88 -22.14 11.13
N ASP A 329 8.21 -23.25 10.48
CA ASP A 329 7.46 -23.79 9.33
C ASP A 329 6.16 -24.54 9.72
N LEU A 330 5.78 -24.55 11.01
CA LEU A 330 4.64 -25.31 11.52
C LEU A 330 3.46 -24.39 11.81
N TYR A 331 2.30 -24.75 11.25
CA TYR A 331 1.03 -24.06 11.47
C TYR A 331 0.09 -24.90 12.34
N SER A 332 -0.52 -24.26 13.33
CA SER A 332 -1.49 -24.90 14.24
C SER A 332 -2.80 -24.12 14.30
N GLU A 333 -3.92 -24.82 14.18
CA GLU A 333 -5.25 -24.22 14.29
C GLU A 333 -5.44 -23.51 15.65
N TYR A 334 -5.74 -22.23 15.62
CA TYR A 334 -5.94 -21.42 16.82
C TYR A 334 -7.42 -21.19 17.11
N GLY A 335 -8.16 -20.76 16.10
CA GLY A 335 -9.51 -20.21 16.22
C GLY A 335 -10.00 -19.70 14.87
N TYR A 336 -10.84 -18.66 14.89
CA TYR A 336 -11.30 -18.00 13.67
C TYR A 336 -11.25 -16.49 13.83
N ILE A 337 -11.01 -15.78 12.73
CA ILE A 337 -11.10 -14.34 12.68
C ILE A 337 -12.57 -13.96 12.86
N SER A 338 -12.80 -13.09 13.83
CA SER A 338 -14.13 -12.66 14.25
C SER A 338 -14.45 -11.27 13.76
N ASP A 339 -13.42 -10.43 13.63
CA ASP A 339 -13.57 -9.03 13.28
C ASP A 339 -12.23 -8.43 12.85
N LEU A 340 -12.30 -7.26 12.23
CA LEU A 340 -11.19 -6.36 11.94
C LEU A 340 -11.45 -5.05 12.69
N ILE A 341 -10.43 -4.50 13.35
CA ILE A 341 -10.55 -3.17 13.94
C ILE A 341 -9.93 -2.15 13.00
N LEU A 342 -10.76 -1.23 12.53
CA LEU A 342 -10.39 -0.12 11.67
C LEU A 342 -9.98 1.07 12.53
N ARG A 343 -8.95 1.78 12.07
CA ARG A 343 -8.52 3.04 12.66
C ARG A 343 -7.83 3.89 11.61
N ASP A 344 -8.14 5.18 11.59
CA ASP A 344 -7.51 6.15 10.68
C ASP A 344 -7.55 5.68 9.20
N GLY A 345 -8.66 5.06 8.79
CA GLY A 345 -8.87 4.54 7.43
C GLY A 345 -8.11 3.26 7.08
N LYS A 346 -7.49 2.58 8.06
CA LYS A 346 -6.73 1.34 7.85
C LYS A 346 -7.17 0.23 8.80
N VAL A 347 -6.89 -1.02 8.44
CA VAL A 347 -7.00 -2.16 9.36
C VAL A 347 -5.85 -2.10 10.37
N ALA A 348 -6.16 -1.81 11.63
CA ALA A 348 -5.17 -1.73 12.70
C ALA A 348 -4.95 -3.09 13.39
N ALA A 349 -6.00 -3.90 13.51
CA ALA A 349 -5.94 -5.19 14.19
C ALA A 349 -6.89 -6.22 13.59
N VAL A 350 -6.54 -7.50 13.77
CA VAL A 350 -7.44 -8.65 13.56
C VAL A 350 -7.87 -9.20 14.92
N VAL A 351 -9.16 -9.49 15.08
CA VAL A 351 -9.66 -10.11 16.30
C VAL A 351 -9.89 -11.59 16.05
N ALA A 352 -9.14 -12.46 16.74
CA ALA A 352 -9.35 -13.89 16.67
C ALA A 352 -10.16 -14.38 17.88
N ASN A 353 -11.16 -15.24 17.65
CA ASN A 353 -11.82 -15.99 18.70
C ASN A 353 -11.07 -17.30 18.92
N ALA A 354 -10.24 -17.32 19.96
CA ALA A 354 -9.43 -18.46 20.31
C ALA A 354 -10.30 -19.68 20.65
N SER A 355 -9.91 -20.86 20.16
CA SER A 355 -10.58 -22.10 20.50
C SER A 355 -10.42 -22.44 21.99
N SER A 356 -11.28 -23.34 22.51
CA SER A 356 -11.28 -23.70 23.93
C SER A 356 -9.95 -24.28 24.46
N GLY A 357 -9.07 -24.77 23.57
CA GLY A 357 -7.73 -25.23 23.93
C GLY A 357 -6.82 -24.11 24.41
N TYR A 358 -7.05 -22.88 23.94
CA TYR A 358 -6.22 -21.69 24.18
C TYR A 358 -6.86 -20.68 25.14
N GLY A 359 -7.96 -21.05 25.81
CA GLY A 359 -8.57 -20.20 26.85
C GLY A 359 -9.89 -19.49 26.47
N ALA A 360 -10.39 -19.69 25.25
CA ALA A 360 -11.66 -19.19 24.69
C ALA A 360 -11.97 -17.70 24.89
N GLY A 361 -12.30 -17.01 23.80
CA GLY A 361 -12.65 -15.59 23.80
C GLY A 361 -11.90 -14.84 22.72
N TYR A 362 -12.12 -13.54 22.67
CA TYR A 362 -11.56 -12.66 21.66
C TYR A 362 -10.19 -12.14 22.10
N GLN A 363 -9.24 -12.13 21.17
CA GLN A 363 -7.94 -11.50 21.31
C GLN A 363 -7.65 -10.70 20.04
N ALA A 364 -7.16 -9.47 20.20
CA ALA A 364 -6.80 -8.63 19.08
C ALA A 364 -5.29 -8.73 18.82
N TYR A 365 -4.91 -8.87 17.57
CA TYR A 365 -3.52 -8.93 17.12
C TYR A 365 -3.27 -7.81 16.13
N PRO A 366 -2.04 -7.27 16.05
CA PRO A 366 -1.68 -6.36 14.97
C PRO A 366 -2.02 -6.99 13.61
N PHE A 367 -2.50 -6.16 12.69
CA PHE A 367 -2.71 -6.60 11.32
C PHE A 367 -1.37 -6.63 10.57
N TYR A 368 -1.05 -7.76 9.95
CA TYR A 368 0.20 -8.00 9.24
C TYR A 368 0.05 -8.00 7.70
N GLY A 369 -1.08 -7.56 7.16
CA GLY A 369 -1.24 -7.43 5.71
C GLY A 369 -1.14 -8.75 4.93
N TYR A 370 -0.57 -8.65 3.73
CA TYR A 370 -0.32 -9.73 2.78
C TYR A 370 1.15 -10.15 2.78
N ASP A 371 1.49 -11.20 3.52
CA ASP A 371 2.80 -11.85 3.44
C ASP A 371 2.63 -13.35 3.19
N TYR A 372 3.55 -13.93 2.42
CA TYR A 372 3.56 -15.36 2.06
C TYR A 372 3.86 -16.25 3.28
N ASP A 373 4.49 -15.70 4.31
CA ASP A 373 4.88 -16.42 5.53
C ASP A 373 4.06 -16.02 6.78
N MET A 374 3.26 -14.95 6.76
CA MET A 374 2.36 -14.53 7.87
C MET A 374 1.24 -13.58 7.38
N GLY A 375 0.21 -13.32 8.17
CA GLY A 375 -0.91 -12.46 7.77
C GLY A 375 -1.95 -13.20 6.91
N TRP A 376 -2.50 -12.55 5.89
CA TRP A 376 -3.54 -13.14 5.03
C TRP A 376 -3.11 -13.18 3.57
N ASP A 377 -3.35 -14.30 2.90
CA ASP A 377 -3.27 -14.41 1.44
C ASP A 377 -4.70 -14.39 0.87
N ALA A 378 -4.99 -13.54 -0.13
CA ALA A 378 -6.35 -13.25 -0.58
C ALA A 378 -6.99 -14.52 -1.18
N GLY A 379 -7.99 -15.07 -0.48
CA GLY A 379 -8.63 -16.34 -0.85
C GLY A 379 -8.03 -17.58 -0.18
N SER A 380 -7.00 -17.42 0.65
CA SER A 380 -6.65 -18.40 1.67
C SER A 380 -7.73 -18.40 2.76
N PRO A 381 -8.25 -19.58 3.16
CA PRO A 381 -9.20 -19.68 4.27
C PRO A 381 -8.51 -19.55 5.65
N TYR A 382 -7.28 -19.04 5.67
CA TYR A 382 -6.42 -18.97 6.85
C TYR A 382 -5.78 -17.60 6.98
N TYR A 383 -5.83 -17.05 8.20
CA TYR A 383 -4.98 -15.96 8.65
C TYR A 383 -3.88 -16.51 9.56
N ASP A 384 -2.63 -16.29 9.19
CA ASP A 384 -1.45 -16.81 9.88
C ASP A 384 -0.89 -15.77 10.85
N LEU A 385 -1.10 -16.03 12.14
CA LEU A 385 -0.53 -15.23 13.22
C LEU A 385 0.93 -15.66 13.44
N PRO A 386 1.90 -14.73 13.39
CA PRO A 386 3.32 -15.04 13.55
C PRO A 386 3.73 -15.26 15.02
N TYR A 387 2.90 -15.98 15.78
CA TYR A 387 3.08 -16.23 17.21
C TYR A 387 2.93 -17.70 17.53
N THR A 388 3.70 -18.17 18.50
CA THR A 388 3.61 -19.52 19.05
C THR A 388 2.47 -19.65 20.07
N GLU A 389 2.09 -20.90 20.39
CA GLU A 389 1.09 -21.21 21.44
C GLU A 389 1.46 -20.61 22.80
N ASP A 390 2.74 -20.59 23.16
CA ASP A 390 3.20 -20.04 24.44
C ASP A 390 3.05 -18.51 24.49
N GLU A 391 3.20 -17.80 23.37
CA GLU A 391 3.12 -16.33 23.31
C GLU A 391 1.68 -15.81 23.37
N VAL A 392 0.75 -16.45 22.66
CA VAL A 392 -0.66 -15.99 22.64
C VAL A 392 -1.39 -16.23 23.96
N GLY A 393 -0.91 -17.18 24.78
CA GLY A 393 -1.48 -17.49 26.09
C GLY A 393 -1.31 -16.38 27.13
N GLU A 394 -0.47 -15.38 26.86
CA GLU A 394 -0.17 -14.26 27.76
C GLU A 394 -1.03 -13.01 27.50
N LEU A 395 -1.74 -12.95 26.37
CA LEU A 395 -2.50 -11.79 25.95
C LEU A 395 -3.84 -11.66 26.72
N GLU A 396 -4.21 -10.43 27.07
CA GLU A 396 -5.51 -10.14 27.68
C GLU A 396 -6.65 -10.34 26.67
N ARG A 397 -7.87 -10.57 27.18
CA ARG A 397 -9.05 -10.66 26.32
C ARG A 397 -9.43 -9.29 25.80
N PHE A 398 -9.74 -9.24 24.52
CA PHE A 398 -10.28 -8.07 23.87
C PHE A 398 -11.72 -7.82 24.36
N ASP A 399 -12.02 -6.58 24.74
CA ASP A 399 -13.31 -6.13 25.25
C ASP A 399 -13.93 -5.09 24.31
N TYR A 400 -14.89 -5.52 23.50
CA TYR A 400 -15.60 -4.66 22.54
C TYR A 400 -16.30 -3.47 23.20
N GLU A 401 -16.72 -3.57 24.47
CA GLU A 401 -17.37 -2.46 25.19
C GLU A 401 -16.44 -1.25 25.42
N ARG A 402 -15.14 -1.39 25.12
CA ARG A 402 -14.13 -0.33 25.25
C ARG A 402 -13.78 0.34 23.92
N LEU A 403 -14.30 -0.11 22.78
CA LEU A 403 -14.08 0.57 21.51
C LEU A 403 -14.65 2.00 21.55
N GLY A 404 -13.93 2.93 20.93
CA GLY A 404 -14.30 4.36 20.90
C GLY A 404 -14.16 5.10 22.24
N SER A 405 -13.48 4.53 23.25
CA SER A 405 -13.38 5.08 24.62
C SER A 405 -12.24 6.06 24.88
#